data_AF-A0A969N0S8-F1
#
_entry.id   AF-A0A969N0S8-F1
#
_cell.length_a   1.000
_cell.length_b   1.000
_cell.length_c   1.000
_cell.angle_alpha   90.00
_cell.angle_beta   90.00
_cell.angle_gamma   90.00
#
_symmetry.space_group_name_H-M   'P 1'
#
loop_
_entity.id
_entity.type
_entity.pdbx_description
1 polymer ?
#
loop_
_entity_poly.entity_id
_entity_poly.type
_entity_poly.pdbx_seq_one_letter_code
_entity_poly.pdbx_strand_id
1 'polypeptide(L)' 'MNQTNLVPESLQTTLNEVAAQLADRKDEVVDLLSDEQPSKSRLVDLAYIQCTWWEGCYYCQDEKKQWYRVKCFI' A
#
# COMPACT_ATOMS: atom_id res chain seq x y z
N MET A 1 -6.64 3.26 14.22
CA MET A 1 -5.99 3.82 13.00
C MET A 1 -4.53 4.07 13.35
N ASN A 2 -3.61 3.20 12.93
CA ASN A 2 -2.18 3.36 13.22
C ASN A 2 -1.61 4.46 12.33
N GLN A 3 -1.36 5.64 12.91
CA GLN A 3 -0.77 6.80 12.24
C GLN A 3 0.70 6.59 11.79
N THR A 4 1.32 5.47 12.16
CA THR A 4 2.75 5.19 11.95
C THR A 4 3.15 4.76 10.54
N ASN A 5 2.18 4.56 9.64
CA ASN A 5 2.46 4.08 8.27
C ASN A 5 2.14 5.10 7.17
N LEU A 6 1.60 6.27 7.51
CA LEU A 6 1.36 7.33 6.53
C LEU A 6 2.71 7.81 5.98
N VAL A 7 2.84 7.85 4.65
CA VAL A 7 4.09 8.31 4.03
C VAL A 7 4.14 9.84 3.93
N PRO A 8 5.33 10.46 4.02
CA PRO A 8 5.48 11.91 3.87
C PRO A 8 5.02 12.41 2.50
N GLU A 9 4.64 13.69 2.42
CA GLU A 9 4.06 14.31 1.22
C GLU A 9 4.93 14.16 -0.03
N SER A 10 6.25 14.29 0.09
CA SER A 10 7.16 14.07 -1.03
C SER A 10 6.99 12.67 -1.65
N LEU A 11 6.84 11.65 -0.81
CA LEU A 11 6.64 10.27 -1.25
C LEU A 11 5.19 10.03 -1.73
N GLN A 12 4.19 10.74 -1.18
CA GLN A 12 2.82 10.69 -1.70
C GLN A 12 2.77 11.05 -3.19
N THR A 13 3.44 12.14 -3.57
CA THR A 13 3.50 12.62 -4.95
C THR A 13 4.18 11.60 -5.87
N THR A 14 5.34 11.09 -5.46
CA THR A 14 6.05 10.04 -6.22
C THR A 14 5.20 8.80 -6.41
N LEU A 15 4.53 8.31 -5.36
CA LEU A 15 3.67 7.13 -5.45
C LEU A 15 2.45 7.37 -6.35
N ASN A 16 1.89 8.58 -6.39
CA ASN A 16 0.83 8.92 -7.34
C ASN A 16 1.31 8.83 -8.80
N GLU A 17 2.52 9.34 -9.09
CA GLU A 17 3.11 9.29 -10.44
C GLU A 17 3.46 7.85 -10.85
N VAL A 18 3.95 7.04 -9.91
CA VAL A 18 4.29 5.63 -10.11
C VAL A 18 3.03 4.80 -10.32
N ALA A 19 2.01 4.97 -9.47
CA ALA A 19 0.74 4.24 -9.59
C ALA A 19 -0.04 4.61 -10.86
N ALA A 20 0.14 5.81 -11.42
CA ALA A 20 -0.44 6.16 -12.71
C ALA A 20 0.17 5.40 -13.89
N GLN A 21 1.38 4.83 -13.72
CA GLN A 21 2.12 4.13 -14.77
C GLN A 21 2.18 2.61 -14.58
N LEU A 22 1.94 2.14 -13.36
CA LEU A 22 2.00 0.73 -13.00
C LEU A 22 0.60 0.15 -12.77
N ALA A 23 0.50 -1.17 -12.91
CA ALA A 23 -0.73 -1.89 -12.57
C ALA A 23 -0.97 -1.85 -11.05
N ASP A 24 -2.26 -1.85 -10.68
CA ASP A 24 -2.67 -2.04 -9.29
C ASP A 24 -2.23 -3.43 -8.81
N ARG A 25 -1.58 -3.46 -7.64
CA ARG A 25 -1.07 -4.66 -6.99
C ARG A 25 -1.83 -5.01 -5.72
N LYS A 26 -3.04 -4.48 -5.52
CA LYS A 26 -3.84 -4.75 -4.32
C LYS A 26 -4.04 -6.23 -4.08
N ASP A 27 -4.48 -6.98 -5.08
CA ASP A 27 -4.72 -8.43 -4.95
C ASP A 27 -3.44 -9.19 -4.55
N GLU A 28 -2.31 -8.85 -5.19
CA GLU A 28 -0.98 -9.39 -4.86
C GLU A 28 -0.60 -9.13 -3.40
N VAL A 29 -0.87 -7.91 -2.90
CA VAL A 29 -0.58 -7.54 -1.50
C VAL A 29 -1.52 -8.26 -0.52
N VAL A 30 -2.80 -8.42 -0.87
CA VAL A 30 -3.78 -9.15 -0.06
C VAL A 30 -3.37 -10.62 0.05
N ASP A 31 -3.03 -11.28 -1.06
CA ASP A 31 -2.59 -12.68 -1.07
C ASP A 31 -1.32 -12.87 -0.24
N LEU A 32 -0.30 -12.03 -0.48
CA LEU A 32 0.96 -12.06 0.27
C LEU A 32 0.76 -11.92 1.78
N LEU A 33 -0.12 -11.02 2.20
CA LEU A 33 -0.39 -10.80 3.62
C LEU A 33 -1.34 -11.84 4.20
N SER A 34 -2.09 -12.57 3.39
CA SER A 34 -3.05 -13.57 3.89
C SER A 34 -2.34 -14.71 4.61
N ASP A 35 -1.15 -15.09 4.14
CA ASP A 35 -0.34 -16.14 4.77
C ASP A 35 0.42 -15.64 6.01
N GLU A 36 1.02 -14.44 5.93
CA GLU A 36 1.89 -13.95 7.01
C GLU A 36 1.17 -13.16 8.10
N GLN A 37 0.22 -12.31 7.70
CA GLN A 37 -0.46 -11.32 8.56
C GLN A 37 -1.94 -11.20 8.17
N PRO A 38 -2.78 -12.23 8.43
CA PRO A 38 -4.16 -12.30 7.96
C PRO A 38 -5.02 -11.08 8.35
N SER A 39 -4.78 -10.52 9.53
CA SER A 39 -5.46 -9.32 10.01
C SER A 39 -5.12 -8.07 9.19
N LYS A 40 -3.89 -7.99 8.68
CA LYS A 40 -3.41 -6.91 7.82
C LYS A 40 -3.85 -7.10 6.38
N SER A 41 -3.88 -8.33 5.87
CA SER A 41 -4.50 -8.66 4.58
C SER A 41 -5.94 -8.15 4.52
N ARG A 42 -6.76 -8.52 5.53
CA ARG A 42 -8.15 -8.06 5.61
C ARG A 42 -8.28 -6.54 5.69
N LEU A 43 -7.37 -5.86 6.40
CA LEU A 43 -7.34 -4.41 6.42
C LEU A 43 -7.06 -3.84 5.02
N VAL A 44 -6.08 -4.40 4.31
CA VAL A 44 -5.72 -3.93 2.96
C VAL A 44 -6.87 -4.10 1.99
N ASP A 45 -7.53 -5.25 2.04
CA ASP A 45 -8.69 -5.55 1.20
C ASP A 45 -9.85 -4.56 1.44
N LEU A 46 -10.13 -4.23 2.70
CA LEU A 46 -11.27 -3.39 3.06
C LEU A 46 -11.00 -1.88 3.01
N ALA A 47 -9.78 -1.44 3.33
CA ALA A 47 -9.48 -0.03 3.60
C ALA A 47 -8.71 0.69 2.48
N TYR A 48 -8.13 -0.06 1.53
CA TYR A 48 -7.34 0.52 0.44
C TYR A 48 -8.00 0.26 -0.92
N ILE A 49 -7.84 1.22 -1.82
CA ILE A 49 -8.42 1.20 -3.16
C ILE A 49 -7.44 0.74 -4.24
N GLN A 50 -6.14 0.90 -4.00
CA GLN A 50 -5.08 0.41 -4.88
C GLN A 50 -3.78 0.25 -4.10
N CYS A 51 -2.87 -0.56 -4.62
CA CYS A 51 -1.51 -0.70 -4.10
C CYS A 51 -0.46 -0.61 -5.22
N THR A 52 0.73 -0.16 -4.87
CA THR A 52 1.89 -0.11 -5.76
C THR A 52 3.14 -0.58 -5.05
N TRP A 53 4.16 -0.90 -5.83
CA TRP A 53 5.48 -1.29 -5.34
C TRP A 53 6.49 -0.20 -5.67
N TRP A 54 7.26 0.22 -4.67
CA TRP A 54 8.30 1.23 -4.83
C TRP A 54 9.47 0.92 -3.88
N GLU A 55 10.69 0.93 -4.41
CA GLU A 55 11.94 0.77 -3.64
C GLU A 55 11.91 -0.37 -2.59
N GLY A 56 11.40 -1.54 -2.96
CA GLY A 56 11.38 -2.72 -2.08
C GLY A 56 10.26 -2.73 -1.05
N CYS A 57 9.29 -1.83 -1.14
CA CYS A 57 8.12 -1.77 -0.27
C CYS A 57 6.81 -1.73 -1.07
N TYR A 58 5.77 -2.37 -0.54
CA TYR A 58 4.40 -2.18 -0.96
C TYR A 58 3.77 -1.01 -0.21
N TYR A 59 3.10 -0.15 -0.97
CA TYR A 59 2.33 0.97 -0.50
C TYR A 59 0.90 0.83 -1.00
N CYS A 60 -0.07 1.19 -0.16
CA CYS A 60 -1.48 1.14 -0.54
C CYS A 60 -2.14 2.49 -0.28
N GLN A 61 -3.01 2.89 -1.19
CA GLN A 61 -3.73 4.15 -1.14
C GLN A 61 -5.14 3.93 -0.59
N ASP A 62 -5.57 4.79 0.33
CA ASP A 62 -6.94 4.78 0.85
C ASP A 62 -7.90 5.61 -0.02
N GLU A 63 -9.17 5.64 0.35
CA GLU A 63 -10.21 6.43 -0.34
C GLU A 63 -9.94 7.95 -0.29
N LYS A 64 -9.12 8.42 0.67
CA LYS A 64 -8.71 9.83 0.78
C LYS A 64 -7.49 10.15 -0.08
N LYS A 65 -7.08 9.21 -0.94
CA LYS A 65 -5.89 9.29 -1.80
C LYS A 65 -4.59 9.40 -1.01
N GLN A 66 -4.56 8.90 0.23
CA GLN A 66 -3.37 8.88 1.06
C GLN A 66 -2.70 7.52 0.97
N TRP A 67 -1.40 7.54 0.65
CA TRP A 67 -0.55 6.36 0.60
C TRP A 67 -0.04 5.98 2.00
N TYR A 68 -0.06 4.68 2.26
CA TYR A 68 0.44 4.07 3.48
C TYR A 68 1.42 2.98 3.12
N ARG A 69 2.52 2.90 3.87
CA ARG A 69 3.48 1.82 3.76
C ARG A 69 2.92 0.56 4.41
N VAL A 70 2.73 -0.49 3.61
CA VAL A 70 2.10 -1.73 4.07
C VAL A 70 3.14 -2.80 4.39
N LYS A 71 4.13 -3.05 3.55
CA LYS A 71 5.17 -4.06 3.82
C LYS A 71 6.46 -3.69 3.09
N CYS A 72 7.60 -4.01 3.68
CA CYS A 72 8.92 -3.85 3.07
C CYS A 72 9.68 -5.17 3.19
N PHE A 73 10.62 -5.39 2.27
CA PHE A 73 11.44 -6.60 2.22
C PHE A 73 12.93 -6.32 2.45
N ILE A 74 13.25 -5.28 3.24
CA ILE A 74 14.63 -4.98 3.68
C ILE A 74 15.06 -5.99 4.74
#